data_AF-A0A420SQJ4-F1
#
_entry.id   AF-A0A420SQJ4-F1
#
_cell.length_a   1.000
_cell.length_b   1.000
_cell.length_c   1.000
_cell.angle_alpha   90.00
_cell.angle_beta   90.00
_cell.angle_gamma   90.00
#
_symmetry.space_group_name_H-M   'P 1'
#
loop_
_entity.id
_entity.type
_entity.pdbx_description
1 polymer ?
#
loop_
_entity_poly.entity_id
_entity_poly.type
_entity_poly.pdbx_seq_one_letter_code
_entity_poly.pdbx_strand_id
1 'polypeptide(L)'
;MTSGYQDLSTVLPSFAELVGGGFLCSSFADDIVLSSPLAPPLPADVFMAQANFIDGGCILAINLHQQCFDGTGAIMVMRIWSDCCRYVQGEASATCDWLDQQSMNRNIPQILYELEGYVRPVGQVDKNVWGFIYIPDPAEAEHGTHVNNPMNRSSLPPAPVFPRKFEWPPTLPSHGRLMKAFTFVMSTEMVEQLRQDPTAEGVTSVSDTIQAFVWRLAIRARHHVKTHLRCETSDEDKMAIVELPIDVRPYFSKLLPEWYMGNLVIINRPSMPVAMLCGTGTTVGQVAQVLRAATVHITPSLVHDAFTLLQSVPDYTKVTTACMGMDGDAYCSQQLEVLPNKRYLLWRRVTG
;
A
#
# COMPACT_ATOMS: atom_id res chain seq x y z
N MET A 1 23.43 -7.70 5.49
CA MET A 1 22.46 -8.76 5.81
C MET A 1 22.71 -9.16 7.23
N THR A 2 21.74 -8.92 8.11
CA THR A 2 21.84 -9.29 9.52
C THR A 2 20.79 -10.35 9.80
N SER A 3 21.24 -11.55 10.20
CA SER A 3 20.38 -12.66 10.58
C SER A 3 20.78 -13.19 11.95
N GLY A 4 19.83 -13.35 12.87
CA GLY A 4 20.09 -13.82 14.23
C GLY A 4 18.93 -14.64 14.80
N TYR A 5 19.14 -15.17 16.00
CA TYR A 5 18.07 -15.80 16.78
C TYR A 5 18.10 -15.30 18.22
N GLN A 6 16.94 -15.33 18.87
CA GLN A 6 16.78 -14.95 20.26
C GLN A 6 15.76 -15.85 20.95
N ASP A 7 15.99 -16.16 22.22
CA ASP A 7 15.00 -16.78 23.09
C ASP A 7 14.20 -15.68 23.82
N LEU A 8 12.90 -15.65 23.57
CA LEU A 8 11.94 -14.73 24.14
C LEU A 8 10.82 -15.46 24.91
N SER A 9 11.03 -16.74 25.25
CA SER A 9 10.05 -17.56 25.98
C SER A 9 9.62 -16.97 27.34
N THR A 10 10.45 -16.13 27.96
CA THR A 10 10.15 -15.46 29.23
C THR A 10 9.65 -14.01 29.07
N VAL A 11 9.64 -13.49 27.84
CA VAL A 11 9.33 -12.09 27.51
C VAL A 11 8.02 -11.97 26.74
N LEU A 12 7.80 -12.86 25.77
CA LEU A 12 6.63 -12.86 24.89
C LEU A 12 5.59 -13.90 25.33
N PRO A 13 4.31 -13.70 24.96
CA PRO A 13 3.29 -14.72 25.13
C PRO A 13 3.70 -16.04 24.44
N SER A 14 3.32 -17.16 25.05
CA SER A 14 3.45 -18.48 24.46
C SER A 14 2.66 -18.60 23.15
N PHE A 15 3.00 -19.60 22.34
CA PHE A 15 2.26 -19.88 21.11
C PHE A 15 0.78 -20.15 21.39
N ALA A 16 0.47 -20.87 22.48
CA ALA A 16 -0.90 -21.16 22.88
C ALA A 16 -1.70 -19.89 23.24
N GLU A 17 -1.07 -18.94 23.94
CA GLU A 17 -1.69 -17.65 24.26
C GLU A 17 -1.90 -16.79 23.02
N LEU A 18 -0.94 -16.78 22.08
CA LEU A 18 -1.10 -16.07 20.80
C LEU A 18 -2.25 -16.65 19.97
N VAL A 19 -2.38 -17.99 19.93
CA VAL A 19 -3.52 -18.68 19.30
C VAL A 19 -4.83 -18.29 19.99
N GLY A 20 -4.88 -18.35 21.32
CA GLY A 20 -6.06 -17.97 22.10
C GLY A 20 -6.47 -16.51 21.92
N GLY A 21 -5.49 -15.62 21.69
CA GLY A 21 -5.70 -14.19 21.40
C GLY A 21 -5.97 -13.88 19.93
N GLY A 22 -5.84 -14.85 19.00
CA GLY A 22 -6.05 -14.64 17.57
C GLY A 22 -4.93 -13.85 16.87
N PHE A 23 -3.69 -13.92 17.38
CA PHE A 23 -2.50 -13.27 16.80
C PHE A 23 -2.66 -11.74 16.57
N LEU A 24 -3.10 -11.01 17.60
CA LEU A 24 -3.25 -9.56 17.51
C LEU A 24 -1.90 -8.89 17.26
N CYS A 25 -1.87 -7.88 16.37
CA CYS A 25 -0.66 -7.08 16.15
C CYS A 25 -0.22 -6.29 17.41
N SER A 26 -1.11 -6.16 18.40
CA SER A 26 -0.82 -5.52 19.69
C SER A 26 -0.34 -6.51 20.77
N SER A 27 -0.17 -7.79 20.45
CA SER A 27 0.27 -8.81 21.42
C SER A 27 1.68 -8.56 21.94
N PHE A 28 2.52 -7.88 21.17
CA PHE A 28 3.87 -7.45 21.55
C PHE A 28 4.31 -6.28 20.65
N ALA A 29 5.37 -5.58 21.04
CA ALA A 29 5.93 -4.50 20.24
C ALA A 29 6.92 -5.05 19.18
N ASP A 30 6.88 -4.47 17.98
CA ASP A 30 7.67 -4.94 16.82
C ASP A 30 9.18 -4.90 17.09
N ASP A 31 9.64 -3.91 17.87
CA ASP A 31 11.05 -3.71 18.23
C ASP A 31 11.61 -4.79 19.15
N ILE A 32 10.74 -5.56 19.83
CA ILE A 32 11.14 -6.73 20.63
C ILE A 32 11.56 -7.90 19.74
N VAL A 33 10.85 -8.12 18.63
CA VAL A 33 11.09 -9.28 17.73
C VAL A 33 12.06 -8.97 16.60
N LEU A 34 12.18 -7.70 16.21
CA LEU A 34 13.19 -7.22 15.27
C LEU A 34 13.41 -5.73 15.47
N SER A 35 14.49 -5.38 16.17
CA SER A 35 14.87 -3.97 16.34
C SER A 35 15.45 -3.44 15.03
N SER A 36 14.65 -2.65 14.31
CA SER A 36 15.09 -2.00 13.08
C SER A 36 14.45 -0.62 12.94
N PRO A 37 15.24 0.43 12.64
CA PRO A 37 14.69 1.75 12.41
C PRO A 37 13.84 1.75 11.14
N LEU A 38 12.69 2.44 11.19
CA LEU A 38 11.82 2.62 10.02
C LEU A 38 12.54 3.36 8.87
N ALA A 39 13.46 4.26 9.21
CA ALA A 39 14.29 5.03 8.29
C ALA A 39 15.76 4.89 8.71
N PRO A 40 16.45 3.81 8.31
CA PRO A 40 17.86 3.63 8.62
C PRO A 40 18.70 4.70 7.89
N PRO A 41 19.77 5.25 8.52
CA PRO A 41 20.76 6.03 7.79
C PRO A 41 21.45 5.13 6.75
N LEU A 42 21.91 5.72 5.66
CA LEU A 42 22.67 4.99 4.64
C LEU A 42 24.17 4.90 5.02
N PRO A 43 24.84 3.79 4.71
CA PRO A 43 24.30 2.57 4.11
C PRO A 43 23.44 1.76 5.08
N ALA A 44 22.37 1.17 4.56
CA ALA A 44 21.41 0.37 5.32
C ALA A 44 21.37 -1.08 4.85
N ASP A 45 21.02 -2.00 5.75
CA ASP A 45 20.76 -3.39 5.40
C ASP A 45 19.51 -3.50 4.52
N VAL A 46 19.65 -4.18 3.37
CA VAL A 46 18.55 -4.43 2.43
C VAL A 46 17.57 -5.49 2.96
N PHE A 47 18.08 -6.45 3.72
CA PHE A 47 17.35 -7.55 4.34
C PHE A 47 17.88 -7.81 5.74
N MET A 48 16.97 -7.86 6.71
CA MET A 48 17.20 -8.25 8.09
C MET A 48 16.17 -9.30 8.48
N ALA A 49 16.59 -10.33 9.21
CA ALA A 49 15.69 -11.34 9.72
C ALA A 49 16.09 -11.81 11.12
N GLN A 50 15.11 -12.14 11.95
CA GLN A 50 15.33 -12.65 13.30
C GLN A 50 14.35 -13.78 13.61
N ALA A 51 14.88 -14.92 14.03
CA ALA A 51 14.08 -16.00 14.59
C ALA A 51 13.93 -15.80 16.10
N ASN A 52 12.69 -15.73 16.58
CA ASN A 52 12.39 -15.48 17.99
C ASN A 52 11.67 -16.69 18.56
N PHE A 53 12.37 -17.47 19.39
CA PHE A 53 11.78 -18.63 20.04
C PHE A 53 10.89 -18.19 21.20
N ILE A 54 9.68 -18.74 21.25
CA ILE A 54 8.70 -18.54 22.32
C ILE A 54 8.32 -19.89 22.89
N ASP A 55 7.64 -19.93 24.04
CA ASP A 55 7.15 -21.20 24.56
C ASP A 55 6.17 -21.85 23.56
N GLY A 56 6.53 -23.05 23.10
CA GLY A 56 5.77 -23.81 22.10
C GLY A 56 5.82 -23.29 20.65
N GLY A 57 6.72 -22.37 20.28
CA GLY A 57 6.74 -21.84 18.92
C GLY A 57 7.94 -20.98 18.52
N CYS A 58 7.87 -20.39 17.32
CA CYS A 58 8.86 -19.45 16.79
C CYS A 58 8.16 -18.35 15.98
N ILE A 59 8.56 -17.11 16.22
CA ILE A 59 8.17 -15.93 15.44
C ILE A 59 9.34 -15.55 14.55
N LEU A 60 9.15 -15.67 13.24
CA LEU A 60 10.12 -15.20 12.26
C LEU A 60 9.78 -13.77 11.85
N ALA A 61 10.62 -12.82 12.24
CA ALA A 61 10.48 -11.41 11.89
C ALA A 61 11.43 -11.06 10.74
N ILE A 62 10.95 -10.31 9.74
CA ILE A 62 11.70 -9.94 8.54
C ILE A 62 11.48 -8.46 8.27
N ASN A 63 12.56 -7.74 7.96
CA ASN A 63 12.52 -6.38 7.45
C ASN A 63 13.27 -6.30 6.12
N LEU A 64 12.63 -5.65 5.16
CA LEU A 64 13.12 -5.43 3.82
C LEU A 64 13.11 -3.95 3.52
N HIS A 65 14.23 -3.46 2.97
CA HIS A 65 14.36 -2.05 2.63
C HIS A 65 13.42 -1.69 1.46
N GLN A 66 12.43 -0.82 1.70
CA GLN A 66 11.35 -0.53 0.74
C GLN A 66 11.86 0.11 -0.57
N GLN A 67 12.99 0.84 -0.55
CA GLN A 67 13.58 1.34 -1.80
C GLN A 67 14.11 0.21 -2.71
N CYS A 68 14.35 -0.97 -2.14
CA CYS A 68 14.77 -2.14 -2.89
C CYS A 68 13.58 -2.99 -3.33
N PHE A 69 12.52 -3.16 -2.55
CA PHE A 69 11.43 -4.07 -2.90
C PHE A 69 10.07 -3.45 -2.60
N ASP A 70 9.13 -3.61 -3.53
CA ASP A 70 7.72 -3.45 -3.22
C ASP A 70 7.17 -4.72 -2.54
N GLY A 71 5.87 -4.72 -2.24
CA GLY A 71 5.22 -5.88 -1.60
C GLY A 71 5.43 -7.18 -2.38
N THR A 72 5.24 -7.16 -3.71
CA THR A 72 5.45 -8.33 -4.58
C THR A 72 6.90 -8.80 -4.54
N GLY A 73 7.87 -7.88 -4.69
CA GLY A 73 9.30 -8.19 -4.59
C GLY A 73 9.68 -8.79 -3.22
N ALA A 74 9.08 -8.29 -2.13
CA ALA A 74 9.33 -8.80 -0.79
C ALA A 74 8.90 -10.26 -0.61
N ILE A 75 7.75 -10.64 -1.19
CA ILE A 75 7.31 -12.04 -1.21
C ILE A 75 8.31 -12.92 -1.96
N MET A 76 8.82 -12.44 -3.08
CA MET A 76 9.80 -13.19 -3.86
C MET A 76 11.11 -13.39 -3.09
N VAL A 77 11.57 -12.39 -2.34
CA VAL A 77 12.74 -12.55 -1.45
C VAL A 77 12.48 -13.65 -0.42
N MET A 78 11.30 -13.67 0.21
CA MET A 78 10.96 -14.71 1.20
C MET A 78 10.86 -16.11 0.58
N ARG A 79 10.31 -16.22 -0.64
CA ARG A 79 10.25 -17.50 -1.37
C ARG A 79 11.64 -18.03 -1.69
N ILE A 80 12.52 -17.18 -2.23
CA ILE A 80 13.92 -17.51 -2.51
C ILE A 80 14.62 -17.94 -1.23
N TRP A 81 14.43 -17.20 -0.14
CA TRP A 81 15.04 -17.54 1.14
C TRP A 81 14.57 -18.91 1.65
N SER A 82 13.27 -19.21 1.51
CA SER A 82 12.71 -20.51 1.89
C SER A 82 13.28 -21.67 1.06
N ASP A 83 13.44 -21.50 -0.26
CA ASP A 83 14.03 -22.54 -1.12
C ASP A 83 15.50 -22.76 -0.77
N CYS A 84 16.27 -21.68 -0.54
CA CYS A 84 17.65 -21.79 -0.06
C CYS A 84 17.76 -22.53 1.27
N CYS A 85 16.85 -22.30 2.23
CA CYS A 85 16.84 -23.03 3.49
C CYS A 85 16.59 -24.54 3.28
N ARG A 86 15.63 -24.90 2.43
CA ARG A 86 15.34 -26.31 2.10
C ARG A 86 16.52 -26.99 1.41
N TYR A 87 17.18 -26.29 0.49
CA TYR A 87 18.38 -26.78 -0.18
C TYR A 87 19.49 -27.10 0.82
N VAL A 88 19.78 -26.17 1.74
CA VAL A 88 20.78 -26.37 2.81
C VAL A 88 20.40 -27.52 3.75
N GLN A 89 19.11 -27.78 3.95
CA GLN A 89 18.60 -28.92 4.72
C GLN A 89 18.69 -30.27 3.96
N GLY A 90 19.20 -30.28 2.74
CA GLY A 90 19.46 -31.49 1.96
C GLY A 90 18.45 -31.74 0.84
N GLU A 91 17.46 -30.86 0.64
CA GLU A 91 16.53 -30.96 -0.48
C GLU A 91 17.17 -30.38 -1.76
N ALA A 92 17.98 -31.17 -2.45
CA ALA A 92 18.74 -30.73 -3.62
C ALA A 92 17.88 -30.18 -4.78
N SER A 93 16.58 -30.52 -4.85
CA SER A 93 15.64 -29.98 -5.82
C SER A 93 15.11 -28.58 -5.49
N ALA A 94 15.34 -28.07 -4.29
CA ALA A 94 14.90 -26.74 -3.87
C ALA A 94 15.85 -25.65 -4.41
N THR A 95 16.02 -25.57 -5.73
CA THR A 95 16.84 -24.54 -6.37
C THR A 95 15.99 -23.32 -6.76
N CYS A 96 16.67 -22.20 -7.02
CA CYS A 96 16.04 -20.99 -7.54
C CYS A 96 16.12 -20.90 -9.08
N ASP A 97 16.24 -22.03 -9.79
CA ASP A 97 16.40 -22.04 -11.25
C ASP A 97 15.16 -21.51 -12.00
N TRP A 98 14.02 -21.45 -11.32
CA TRP A 98 12.79 -20.83 -11.80
C TRP A 98 12.87 -19.30 -11.86
N LEU A 99 13.83 -18.67 -11.18
CA LEU A 99 13.99 -17.22 -11.13
C LEU A 99 14.82 -16.74 -12.33
N ASP A 100 14.22 -15.89 -13.17
CA ASP A 100 14.95 -15.23 -14.25
C ASP A 100 16.09 -14.37 -13.68
N GLN A 101 17.28 -14.46 -14.28
CA GLN A 101 18.48 -13.70 -13.87
C GLN A 101 18.28 -12.18 -13.96
N GLN A 102 17.37 -11.72 -14.81
CA GLN A 102 17.00 -10.31 -14.98
C GLN A 102 15.99 -9.82 -13.93
N SER A 103 15.42 -10.71 -13.09
CA SER A 103 14.42 -10.36 -12.06
C SER A 103 14.92 -9.30 -11.06
N MET A 104 16.24 -9.20 -10.88
CA MET A 104 16.88 -8.21 -10.00
C MET A 104 17.51 -7.02 -10.75
N ASN A 105 17.50 -7.02 -12.08
CA ASN A 105 18.11 -5.98 -12.89
C ASN A 105 17.27 -4.70 -12.86
N ARG A 106 17.70 -3.71 -12.08
CA ARG A 106 17.00 -2.41 -11.91
C ARG A 106 16.95 -1.55 -13.16
N ASN A 107 17.77 -1.87 -14.16
CA ASN A 107 17.78 -1.17 -15.43
C ASN A 107 16.79 -1.76 -16.44
N ILE A 108 16.24 -2.96 -16.21
CA ILE A 108 15.30 -3.60 -17.13
C ILE A 108 14.08 -2.71 -17.44
N PRO A 109 13.42 -2.06 -16.46
CA PRO A 109 12.31 -1.17 -16.77
C PRO A 109 12.71 -0.05 -17.74
N GLN A 110 13.88 0.58 -17.54
CA GLN A 110 14.40 1.61 -18.44
C GLN A 110 14.71 1.04 -19.83
N ILE A 111 15.41 -0.09 -19.90
CA ILE A 111 15.78 -0.74 -21.16
C ILE A 111 14.53 -1.07 -21.98
N LEU A 112 13.50 -1.67 -21.36
CA LEU A 112 12.26 -2.02 -22.03
C LEU A 112 11.46 -0.78 -22.44
N TYR A 113 11.44 0.25 -21.58
CA TYR A 113 10.79 1.52 -21.87
C TYR A 113 11.38 2.22 -23.12
N GLU A 114 12.71 2.18 -23.28
CA GLU A 114 13.40 2.67 -24.47
C GLU A 114 13.20 1.76 -25.69
N LEU A 115 13.38 0.45 -25.51
CA LEU A 115 13.29 -0.55 -26.57
C LEU A 115 11.91 -0.60 -27.22
N GLU A 116 10.85 -0.48 -26.42
CA GLU A 116 9.46 -0.50 -26.89
C GLU A 116 8.96 0.88 -27.37
N GLY A 117 9.81 1.92 -27.30
CA GLY A 117 9.54 3.22 -27.90
C GLY A 117 8.57 4.11 -27.13
N TYR A 118 8.45 3.93 -25.81
CA TYR A 118 7.57 4.76 -24.98
C TYR A 118 8.16 6.11 -24.58
N VAL A 119 9.44 6.35 -24.87
CA VAL A 119 10.15 7.60 -24.57
C VAL A 119 9.43 8.78 -25.20
N ARG A 120 8.99 9.73 -24.36
CA ARG A 120 8.36 10.98 -24.81
C ARG A 120 8.72 12.17 -23.92
N PRO A 121 8.65 13.41 -24.43
CA PRO A 121 8.89 14.60 -23.63
C PRO A 121 7.85 14.77 -22.52
N VAL A 122 8.31 15.13 -21.31
CA VAL A 122 7.47 15.39 -20.12
C VAL A 122 6.33 16.36 -20.42
N GLY A 123 6.57 17.42 -21.19
CA GLY A 123 5.56 18.43 -21.54
C GLY A 123 4.39 17.90 -22.40
N GLN A 124 4.51 16.69 -22.96
CA GLN A 124 3.43 16.02 -23.69
C GLN A 124 2.61 15.06 -22.82
N VAL A 125 3.10 14.71 -21.63
CA VAL A 125 2.41 13.83 -20.69
C VAL A 125 1.23 14.56 -20.07
N ASP A 126 0.11 13.85 -19.89
CA ASP A 126 -1.06 14.40 -19.21
C ASP A 126 -0.71 14.71 -17.74
N LYS A 127 -0.96 15.95 -17.30
CA LYS A 127 -0.65 16.37 -15.93
C LYS A 127 -1.43 15.60 -14.88
N ASN A 128 -2.60 15.06 -15.22
CA ASN A 128 -3.40 14.26 -14.28
C ASN A 128 -2.73 12.94 -13.89
N VAL A 129 -1.67 12.51 -14.61
CA VAL A 129 -0.86 11.34 -14.24
C VAL A 129 -0.15 11.53 -12.91
N TRP A 130 0.17 12.77 -12.50
CA TRP A 130 0.69 13.06 -11.15
C TRP A 130 -0.25 12.60 -10.03
N GLY A 131 -1.56 12.51 -10.32
CA GLY A 131 -2.57 11.96 -9.43
C GLY A 131 -2.36 10.47 -9.09
N PHE A 132 -1.49 9.77 -9.80
CA PHE A 132 -1.19 8.35 -9.62
C PHE A 132 0.20 8.07 -9.01
N ILE A 133 0.98 9.12 -8.72
CA ILE A 133 2.35 9.00 -8.21
C ILE A 133 2.39 9.44 -6.73
N TYR A 134 3.38 8.95 -5.98
CA TYR A 134 3.64 9.35 -4.59
C TYR A 134 4.33 10.70 -4.44
N ILE A 135 4.78 11.29 -5.54
CA ILE A 135 5.48 12.58 -5.59
C ILE A 135 4.54 13.54 -6.35
N PRO A 136 4.27 14.74 -5.80
CA PRO A 136 3.43 15.72 -6.48
C PRO A 136 4.14 16.31 -7.71
N ASP A 137 3.38 17.01 -8.55
CA ASP A 137 3.97 17.83 -9.61
C ASP A 137 4.96 18.84 -8.98
N PRO A 138 6.22 18.91 -9.44
CA PRO A 138 7.19 19.90 -8.95
C PRO A 138 6.66 21.34 -9.00
N ALA A 139 5.84 21.68 -10.01
CA ALA A 139 5.23 23.00 -10.10
C ALA A 139 4.23 23.29 -8.97
N GLU A 140 3.50 22.27 -8.49
CA GLU A 140 2.59 22.38 -7.34
C GLU A 140 3.36 22.45 -6.02
N ALA A 141 4.50 21.76 -5.92
CA ALA A 141 5.34 21.73 -4.72
C ALA A 141 5.97 23.10 -4.40
N GLU A 142 6.21 23.93 -5.41
CA GLU A 142 6.82 25.26 -5.26
C GLU A 142 5.82 26.39 -4.98
N HIS A 143 4.57 26.29 -5.48
CA HIS A 143 3.63 27.44 -5.52
C HIS A 143 2.41 27.32 -4.60
N GLY A 144 2.27 26.23 -3.85
CA GLY A 144 1.09 25.99 -3.02
C GLY A 144 -0.16 25.65 -3.86
N THR A 145 -1.19 25.14 -3.20
CA THR A 145 -2.31 24.32 -3.72
C THR A 145 -3.26 24.93 -4.77
N HIS A 146 -2.89 26.02 -5.44
CA HIS A 146 -3.75 26.67 -6.44
C HIS A 146 -3.02 26.97 -7.73
N VAL A 147 -2.81 25.94 -8.55
CA VAL A 147 -2.68 26.13 -10.00
C VAL A 147 -3.98 25.68 -10.64
N ASN A 148 -4.98 26.57 -10.64
CA ASN A 148 -6.07 26.48 -11.61
C ASN A 148 -5.42 26.59 -13.00
N ASN A 149 -5.35 25.50 -13.74
CA ASN A 149 -4.91 25.55 -15.13
C ASN A 149 -6.02 25.03 -16.06
N PRO A 150 -6.23 25.73 -17.18
CA PRO A 150 -7.43 25.59 -17.99
C PRO A 150 -7.37 24.28 -18.76
N MET A 151 -8.47 23.52 -18.68
CA MET A 151 -9.04 22.73 -19.77
C MET A 151 -8.02 22.11 -20.76
N ASN A 152 -7.07 21.32 -20.27
CA ASN A 152 -6.55 20.25 -21.11
C ASN A 152 -7.65 19.19 -21.17
N ARG A 153 -8.01 18.72 -22.37
CA ARG A 153 -8.95 17.60 -22.56
C ARG A 153 -8.27 16.31 -22.06
N SER A 154 -8.15 16.19 -20.74
CA SER A 154 -7.65 14.99 -20.09
C SER A 154 -8.74 13.92 -20.12
N SER A 155 -8.33 12.69 -20.42
CA SER A 155 -9.18 11.51 -20.26
C SER A 155 -9.08 10.90 -18.85
N LEU A 156 -8.17 11.43 -18.03
CA LEU A 156 -7.93 11.04 -16.66
C LEU A 156 -8.66 11.98 -15.70
N PRO A 157 -9.12 11.49 -14.54
CA PRO A 157 -9.65 12.35 -13.50
C PRO A 157 -8.56 13.29 -12.98
N PRO A 158 -8.92 14.51 -12.55
CA PRO A 158 -7.96 15.43 -11.93
C PRO A 158 -7.34 14.78 -10.67
N ALA A 159 -6.08 15.12 -10.41
CA ALA A 159 -5.38 14.67 -9.22
C ALA A 159 -6.15 15.12 -7.95
N PRO A 160 -6.45 14.22 -6.99
CA PRO A 160 -7.13 14.61 -5.76
C PRO A 160 -6.31 15.62 -4.97
N VAL A 161 -6.97 16.69 -4.52
CA VAL A 161 -6.34 17.71 -3.68
C VAL A 161 -6.41 17.27 -2.22
N PHE A 162 -5.25 17.19 -1.57
CA PHE A 162 -5.15 16.90 -0.15
C PHE A 162 -3.94 17.62 0.47
N PRO A 163 -3.94 17.87 1.79
CA PRO A 163 -2.81 18.48 2.47
C PRO A 163 -1.54 17.65 2.27
N ARG A 164 -0.53 18.23 1.60
CA ARG A 164 0.75 17.55 1.37
C ARG A 164 1.60 17.63 2.64
N LYS A 165 2.15 16.48 3.03
CA LYS A 165 3.15 16.37 4.10
C LYS A 165 4.37 15.67 3.55
N PHE A 166 5.53 16.32 3.68
CA PHE A 166 6.81 15.86 3.16
C PHE A 166 7.79 15.45 4.26
N GLU A 167 7.44 15.71 5.53
CA GLU A 167 8.21 15.24 6.67
C GLU A 167 7.89 13.76 6.92
N TRP A 168 8.94 12.94 6.88
CA TRP A 168 8.87 11.53 7.24
C TRP A 168 10.00 11.16 8.21
N PRO A 169 9.71 10.54 9.37
CA PRO A 169 8.38 10.17 9.85
C PRO A 169 7.51 11.40 10.17
N PRO A 170 6.17 11.27 10.17
CA PRO A 170 5.27 12.35 10.55
C PRO A 170 5.65 12.96 11.91
N THR A 171 5.49 14.28 12.03
CA THR A 171 5.64 14.95 13.32
C THR A 171 4.54 14.51 14.28
N LEU A 172 4.94 14.10 15.49
CA LEU A 172 4.01 13.68 16.55
C LEU A 172 2.99 14.79 16.84
N PRO A 173 1.71 14.44 17.05
CA PRO A 173 0.69 15.44 17.33
C PRO A 173 0.99 16.15 18.65
N SER A 174 0.90 17.48 18.66
CA SER A 174 1.13 18.33 19.84
C SER A 174 0.25 17.98 21.04
N HIS A 175 -0.93 17.40 20.79
CA HIS A 175 -1.86 16.94 21.82
C HIS A 175 -1.51 15.56 22.41
N GLY A 176 -0.41 14.93 21.98
CA GLY A 176 0.08 13.65 22.50
C GLY A 176 -0.78 12.42 22.16
N ARG A 177 -1.85 12.57 21.37
CA ARG A 177 -2.73 11.47 20.99
C ARG A 177 -2.06 10.58 19.94
N LEU A 178 -1.75 9.35 20.31
CA LEU A 178 -1.20 8.34 19.39
C LEU A 178 -2.31 7.43 18.84
N MET A 179 -2.15 6.97 17.60
CA MET A 179 -2.99 5.91 17.05
C MET A 179 -2.57 4.55 17.62
N LYS A 180 -3.56 3.69 17.86
CA LYS A 180 -3.34 2.28 18.24
C LYS A 180 -3.68 1.40 17.04
N ALA A 181 -2.84 0.39 16.79
CA ALA A 181 -3.12 -0.63 15.81
C ALA A 181 -4.06 -1.69 16.40
N PHE A 182 -5.00 -2.17 15.58
CA PHE A 182 -5.93 -3.24 15.94
C PHE A 182 -6.09 -4.18 14.75
N THR A 183 -6.26 -5.46 15.05
CA THR A 183 -6.55 -6.50 14.06
C THR A 183 -8.05 -6.80 14.06
N PHE A 184 -8.66 -6.80 12.88
CA PHE A 184 -10.03 -7.26 12.68
C PHE A 184 -9.99 -8.51 11.82
N VAL A 185 -10.69 -9.56 12.25
CA VAL A 185 -10.84 -10.80 11.49
C VAL A 185 -12.21 -10.79 10.84
N MET A 186 -12.24 -10.98 9.51
CA MET A 186 -13.46 -11.15 8.75
C MET A 186 -13.60 -12.63 8.40
N SER A 187 -14.69 -13.27 8.84
CA SER A 187 -14.93 -14.68 8.51
C SER A 187 -15.36 -14.84 7.05
N THR A 188 -15.22 -16.05 6.51
CA THR A 188 -15.68 -16.37 5.15
C THR A 188 -17.17 -16.10 4.98
N GLU A 189 -17.98 -16.41 6.00
CA GLU A 189 -19.42 -16.16 6.00
C GLU A 189 -19.73 -14.67 5.90
N MET A 190 -18.98 -13.83 6.63
CA MET A 190 -19.13 -12.37 6.53
C MET A 190 -18.74 -11.86 5.14
N VAL A 191 -17.66 -12.39 4.56
CA VAL A 191 -17.26 -12.05 3.18
C VAL A 191 -18.39 -12.41 2.20
N GLU A 192 -18.97 -13.60 2.30
CA GLU A 192 -20.05 -14.03 1.41
C GLU A 192 -21.32 -13.20 1.60
N GLN A 193 -21.67 -12.81 2.84
CA GLN A 193 -22.77 -11.88 3.10
C GLN A 193 -22.54 -10.52 2.43
N LEU A 194 -21.31 -10.00 2.47
CA LEU A 194 -20.98 -8.73 1.79
C LEU A 194 -21.11 -8.83 0.27
N ARG A 195 -20.95 -10.02 -0.33
CA ARG A 195 -21.11 -10.24 -1.78
C ARG A 195 -22.56 -10.32 -2.23
N GLN A 196 -23.49 -10.63 -1.33
CA GLN A 196 -24.91 -10.80 -1.65
C GLN A 196 -25.68 -9.47 -1.75
N ASP A 197 -24.99 -8.31 -1.72
CA ASP A 197 -25.60 -6.99 -1.90
C ASP A 197 -26.22 -6.88 -3.32
N PRO A 198 -27.56 -6.84 -3.45
CA PRO A 198 -28.24 -6.87 -4.75
C PRO A 198 -28.01 -5.61 -5.59
N THR A 199 -27.44 -4.55 -5.00
CA THR A 199 -27.12 -3.30 -5.72
C THR A 199 -25.75 -3.33 -6.40
N ALA A 200 -24.97 -4.38 -6.17
CA ALA A 200 -23.65 -4.60 -6.75
C ALA A 200 -23.72 -5.22 -8.17
N GLU A 201 -24.70 -4.85 -9.00
CA GLU A 201 -24.74 -5.30 -10.39
C GLU A 201 -23.40 -4.98 -11.07
N GLY A 202 -22.69 -6.03 -11.51
CA GLY A 202 -21.39 -5.93 -12.18
C GLY A 202 -20.14 -5.97 -11.29
N VAL A 203 -20.23 -5.87 -9.95
CA VAL A 203 -19.05 -5.98 -9.07
C VAL A 203 -18.88 -7.40 -8.56
N THR A 204 -17.93 -8.13 -9.15
CA THR A 204 -17.64 -9.53 -8.80
C THR A 204 -16.41 -9.69 -7.90
N SER A 205 -15.62 -8.61 -7.72
CA SER A 205 -14.36 -8.62 -6.97
C SER A 205 -14.58 -8.57 -5.46
N VAL A 206 -14.16 -9.63 -4.77
CA VAL A 206 -14.15 -9.68 -3.30
C VAL A 206 -13.23 -8.60 -2.70
N SER A 207 -12.12 -8.31 -3.37
CA SER A 207 -11.17 -7.28 -2.94
C SER A 207 -11.85 -5.91 -2.87
N ASP A 208 -12.59 -5.54 -3.92
CA ASP A 208 -13.27 -4.26 -3.98
C ASP A 208 -14.36 -4.18 -2.92
N THR A 209 -15.12 -5.25 -2.71
CA THR A 209 -16.16 -5.31 -1.68
C THR A 209 -15.58 -5.11 -0.28
N ILE A 210 -14.47 -5.79 0.05
CA ILE A 210 -13.82 -5.64 1.37
C ILE A 210 -13.25 -4.23 1.51
N GLN A 211 -12.52 -3.72 0.53
CA GLN A 211 -11.95 -2.37 0.57
C GLN A 211 -13.05 -1.30 0.69
N ALA A 212 -14.14 -1.44 -0.05
CA ALA A 212 -15.30 -0.55 0.01
C ALA A 212 -15.97 -0.57 1.38
N PHE A 213 -16.17 -1.76 1.94
CA PHE A 213 -16.73 -1.92 3.29
C PHE A 213 -15.86 -1.23 4.33
N VAL A 214 -14.54 -1.49 4.33
CA VAL A 214 -13.65 -0.91 5.33
C VAL A 214 -13.48 0.60 5.13
N TRP A 215 -13.34 1.08 3.90
CA TRP A 215 -13.27 2.51 3.61
C TRP A 215 -14.52 3.23 4.12
N ARG A 216 -15.71 2.72 3.79
CA ARG A 216 -16.97 3.28 4.27
C ARG A 216 -17.07 3.27 5.79
N LEU A 217 -16.73 2.15 6.45
CA LEU A 217 -16.74 2.06 7.91
C LEU A 217 -15.78 3.06 8.56
N ALA A 218 -14.56 3.19 8.04
CA ALA A 218 -13.55 4.08 8.57
C ALA A 218 -14.01 5.55 8.50
N ILE A 219 -14.55 5.98 7.35
CA ILE A 219 -15.05 7.34 7.18
C ILE A 219 -16.28 7.59 8.06
N ARG A 220 -17.21 6.63 8.16
CA ARG A 220 -18.37 6.73 9.05
C ARG A 220 -17.97 6.89 10.51
N ALA A 221 -17.02 6.09 10.98
CA ALA A 221 -16.53 6.18 12.36
C ALA A 221 -15.89 7.55 12.64
N ARG A 222 -15.03 8.04 11.74
CA ARG A 222 -14.38 9.36 11.88
C ARG A 222 -15.40 10.50 11.85
N HIS A 223 -16.31 10.47 10.88
CA HIS A 223 -17.38 11.46 10.75
C HIS A 223 -18.29 11.49 11.99
N HIS A 224 -18.66 10.32 12.54
CA HIS A 224 -19.45 10.23 13.77
C HIS A 224 -18.72 10.86 14.96
N VAL A 225 -17.43 10.55 15.15
CA VAL A 225 -16.63 11.18 16.22
C VAL A 225 -16.59 12.71 16.04
N LYS A 226 -16.35 13.18 14.82
CA LYS A 226 -16.27 14.62 14.50
C LYS A 226 -17.58 15.35 14.83
N THR A 227 -18.69 14.84 14.31
CA THR A 227 -19.99 15.52 14.36
C THR A 227 -20.74 15.30 15.67
N HIS A 228 -20.74 14.08 16.21
CA HIS A 228 -21.57 13.73 17.37
C HIS A 228 -20.82 13.80 18.69
N LEU A 229 -19.52 13.45 18.70
CA LEU A 229 -18.75 13.45 19.95
C LEU A 229 -18.00 14.77 20.19
N ARG A 230 -17.60 15.46 19.12
CA ARG A 230 -16.87 16.74 19.20
C ARG A 230 -17.71 17.95 18.82
N CYS A 231 -18.91 17.75 18.29
CA CYS A 231 -19.81 18.82 17.84
C CYS A 231 -19.16 19.77 16.81
N GLU A 232 -18.23 19.26 16.00
CA GLU A 232 -17.61 20.02 14.92
C GLU A 232 -18.50 19.99 13.67
N THR A 233 -18.48 21.08 12.88
CA THR A 233 -19.18 21.12 11.60
C THR A 233 -18.51 20.19 10.58
N SER A 234 -19.32 19.43 9.84
CA SER A 234 -18.85 18.71 8.66
C SER A 234 -19.08 19.56 7.43
N ASP A 235 -18.10 19.58 6.55
CA ASP A 235 -18.22 20.15 5.22
C ASP A 235 -18.88 19.09 4.32
N GLU A 236 -20.03 19.41 3.73
CA GLU A 236 -20.82 18.48 2.91
C GLU A 236 -20.13 18.19 1.57
N ASP A 237 -19.33 19.12 1.06
CA ASP A 237 -18.57 18.99 -0.19
C ASP A 237 -17.23 18.29 0.02
N LYS A 238 -16.92 17.90 1.26
CA LYS A 238 -15.65 17.27 1.59
C LYS A 238 -15.54 15.89 0.95
N MET A 239 -14.46 15.69 0.18
CA MET A 239 -14.14 14.41 -0.45
C MET A 239 -13.30 13.55 0.49
N ALA A 240 -13.72 12.30 0.70
CA ALA A 240 -12.85 11.26 1.22
C ALA A 240 -12.04 10.65 0.07
N ILE A 241 -10.78 10.33 0.32
CA ILE A 241 -9.88 9.68 -0.64
C ILE A 241 -9.46 8.34 -0.06
N VAL A 242 -9.45 7.29 -0.88
CA VAL A 242 -8.75 6.05 -0.58
C VAL A 242 -7.52 5.91 -1.47
N GLU A 243 -6.36 5.64 -0.88
CA GLU A 243 -5.14 5.31 -1.64
C GLU A 243 -4.97 3.80 -1.72
N LEU A 244 -4.83 3.30 -2.96
CA LEU A 244 -4.68 1.88 -3.28
C LEU A 244 -3.42 1.70 -4.12
N PRO A 245 -2.33 1.14 -3.56
CA PRO A 245 -1.16 0.74 -4.33
C PRO A 245 -1.53 -0.37 -5.31
N ILE A 246 -1.13 -0.23 -6.57
CA ILE A 246 -1.42 -1.18 -7.65
C ILE A 246 -0.11 -1.69 -8.23
N ASP A 247 0.04 -3.01 -8.32
CA ASP A 247 1.13 -3.65 -9.05
C ASP A 247 0.96 -3.39 -10.55
N VAL A 248 1.93 -2.70 -11.15
CA VAL A 248 1.88 -2.31 -12.57
C VAL A 248 2.73 -3.19 -13.48
N ARG A 249 3.37 -4.25 -12.96
CA ARG A 249 4.08 -5.24 -13.78
C ARG A 249 3.24 -5.75 -14.96
N PRO A 250 1.94 -6.11 -14.80
CA PRO A 250 1.13 -6.61 -15.92
C PRO A 250 0.90 -5.59 -17.05
N TYR A 251 1.09 -4.30 -16.77
CA TYR A 251 0.85 -3.21 -17.71
C TYR A 251 2.16 -2.62 -18.28
N PHE A 252 3.32 -3.07 -17.79
CA PHE A 252 4.60 -2.45 -18.14
C PHE A 252 5.19 -3.03 -19.43
N SER A 253 5.42 -4.34 -19.51
CA SER A 253 5.94 -4.99 -20.72
C SER A 253 5.75 -6.50 -20.62
N LYS A 254 5.53 -7.16 -21.76
CA LYS A 254 5.50 -8.63 -21.85
C LYS A 254 6.91 -9.25 -21.75
N LEU A 255 7.95 -8.44 -21.94
CA LEU A 255 9.36 -8.84 -21.82
C LEU A 255 9.90 -8.62 -20.41
N LEU A 256 9.11 -8.01 -19.51
CA LEU A 256 9.47 -7.90 -18.12
C LEU A 256 9.47 -9.31 -17.49
N PRO A 257 10.51 -9.69 -16.73
CA PRO A 257 10.51 -10.96 -16.02
C PRO A 257 9.28 -11.10 -15.13
N GLU A 258 8.62 -12.27 -15.18
CA GLU A 258 7.42 -12.58 -14.40
C GLU A 258 7.63 -12.28 -12.90
N TRP A 259 8.84 -12.55 -12.41
CA TRP A 259 9.24 -12.40 -11.03
C TRP A 259 10.10 -11.15 -10.77
N TYR A 260 9.98 -10.11 -11.60
CA TYR A 260 10.72 -8.86 -11.38
C TYR A 260 10.52 -8.33 -9.95
N MET A 261 11.61 -8.21 -9.22
CA MET A 261 11.59 -8.00 -7.77
C MET A 261 11.66 -6.51 -7.39
N GLY A 262 11.91 -5.62 -8.35
CA GLY A 262 12.00 -4.19 -8.06
C GLY A 262 10.66 -3.50 -7.88
N ASN A 263 10.69 -2.24 -7.47
CA ASN A 263 9.48 -1.44 -7.29
C ASN A 263 8.80 -1.14 -8.63
N LEU A 264 7.59 -1.64 -8.85
CA LEU A 264 6.69 -1.28 -9.96
C LEU A 264 5.27 -1.11 -9.43
N VAL A 265 5.03 0.03 -8.80
CA VAL A 265 3.76 0.35 -8.14
C VAL A 265 3.35 1.79 -8.47
N ILE A 266 2.09 1.99 -8.80
CA ILE A 266 1.43 3.31 -8.82
C ILE A 266 0.34 3.36 -7.75
N ILE A 267 -0.20 4.54 -7.46
CA ILE A 267 -1.31 4.72 -6.54
C ILE A 267 -2.57 5.07 -7.29
N ASN A 268 -3.59 4.23 -7.15
CA ASN A 268 -4.94 4.60 -7.52
C ASN A 268 -5.59 5.38 -6.36
N ARG A 269 -6.24 6.51 -6.66
CA ARG A 269 -6.87 7.39 -5.66
C ARG A 269 -8.36 7.62 -5.90
N PRO A 270 -9.23 6.60 -5.78
CA PRO A 270 -10.67 6.82 -5.78
C PRO A 270 -11.07 7.82 -4.69
N SER A 271 -12.07 8.65 -4.99
CA SER A 271 -12.63 9.59 -4.03
C SER A 271 -14.15 9.60 -4.08
N MET A 272 -14.77 9.90 -2.96
CA MET A 272 -16.23 9.95 -2.80
C MET A 272 -16.59 10.97 -1.71
N PRO A 273 -17.69 11.73 -1.83
CA PRO A 273 -18.11 12.67 -0.79
C PRO A 273 -18.30 11.97 0.57
N VAL A 274 -17.83 12.61 1.65
CA VAL A 274 -18.01 12.10 3.02
C VAL A 274 -19.49 11.87 3.32
N ALA A 275 -20.35 12.82 2.92
CA ALA A 275 -21.79 12.71 3.08
C ALA A 275 -22.37 11.44 2.43
N MET A 276 -21.89 11.09 1.23
CA MET A 276 -22.30 9.88 0.53
C MET A 276 -21.84 8.62 1.25
N LEU A 277 -20.57 8.54 1.67
CA LEU A 277 -20.08 7.37 2.43
C LEU A 277 -20.82 7.19 3.77
N CYS A 278 -21.23 8.29 4.39
CA CYS A 278 -21.98 8.30 5.64
C CYS A 278 -23.48 8.06 5.49
N GLY A 279 -24.02 8.25 4.28
CA GLY A 279 -25.44 8.09 3.97
C GLY A 279 -25.95 6.68 4.22
N THR A 280 -27.18 6.58 4.73
CA THR A 280 -27.87 5.29 4.96
C THR A 280 -28.29 4.62 3.66
N GLY A 281 -28.51 5.40 2.59
CA GLY A 281 -28.85 4.89 1.26
C GLY A 281 -27.67 4.40 0.43
N THR A 282 -26.43 4.70 0.85
CA THR A 282 -25.23 4.27 0.12
C THR A 282 -24.84 2.85 0.54
N THR A 283 -24.85 1.94 -0.43
CA THR A 283 -24.53 0.52 -0.22
C THR A 283 -23.03 0.25 -0.35
N VAL A 284 -22.59 -0.93 0.12
CA VAL A 284 -21.18 -1.35 -0.07
C VAL A 284 -20.92 -1.62 -1.55
N GLY A 285 -21.90 -2.18 -2.27
CA GLY A 285 -21.82 -2.39 -3.72
C GLY A 285 -21.52 -1.12 -4.50
N GLN A 286 -22.22 -0.02 -4.19
CA GLN A 286 -22.00 1.28 -4.83
C GLN A 286 -20.58 1.82 -4.58
N VAL A 287 -20.09 1.72 -3.34
CA VAL A 287 -18.71 2.13 -3.03
C VAL A 287 -17.69 1.26 -3.77
N ALA A 288 -17.95 -0.05 -3.89
CA ALA A 288 -17.09 -0.97 -4.63
C ALA A 288 -17.08 -0.66 -6.14
N GLN A 289 -18.21 -0.22 -6.72
CA GLN A 289 -18.27 0.26 -8.09
C GLN A 289 -17.36 1.48 -8.31
N VAL A 290 -17.30 2.41 -7.35
CA VAL A 290 -16.37 3.56 -7.41
C VAL A 290 -14.92 3.09 -7.44
N LEU A 291 -14.55 2.13 -6.59
CA LEU A 291 -13.20 1.55 -6.59
C LEU A 291 -12.88 0.89 -7.93
N ARG A 292 -13.80 0.06 -8.45
CA ARG A 292 -13.64 -0.64 -9.73
C ARG A 292 -13.54 0.32 -10.89
N ALA A 293 -14.41 1.33 -10.97
CA ALA A 293 -14.40 2.32 -12.04
C ALA A 293 -13.07 3.08 -12.10
N ALA A 294 -12.48 3.41 -10.95
CA ALA A 294 -11.18 4.07 -10.91
C ALA A 294 -10.03 3.22 -11.50
N THR A 295 -10.14 1.89 -11.47
CA THR A 295 -9.12 1.00 -12.06
C THR A 295 -9.10 1.02 -13.60
N VAL A 296 -10.16 1.50 -14.26
CA VAL A 296 -10.24 1.59 -15.74
C VAL A 296 -9.16 2.51 -16.31
N HIS A 297 -8.68 3.46 -15.52
CA HIS A 297 -7.61 4.38 -15.94
C HIS A 297 -6.22 3.73 -15.92
N ILE A 298 -6.07 2.58 -15.25
CA ILE A 298 -4.79 1.86 -15.14
C ILE A 298 -4.53 1.10 -16.43
N THR A 299 -3.76 1.74 -17.30
CA THR A 299 -3.43 1.27 -18.65
C THR A 299 -1.92 1.29 -18.86
N PRO A 300 -1.38 0.55 -19.86
CA PRO A 300 0.03 0.66 -20.21
C PRO A 300 0.47 2.10 -20.48
N SER A 301 -0.36 2.88 -21.20
CA SER A 301 -0.09 4.30 -21.45
C SER A 301 0.06 5.10 -20.16
N LEU A 302 -0.84 4.93 -19.18
CA LEU A 302 -0.73 5.61 -17.88
C LEU A 302 0.57 5.24 -17.17
N VAL A 303 0.94 3.96 -17.18
CA VAL A 303 2.12 3.45 -16.48
C VAL A 303 3.42 4.00 -17.09
N HIS A 304 3.52 4.03 -18.42
CA HIS A 304 4.67 4.60 -19.11
C HIS A 304 4.74 6.14 -18.99
N ASP A 305 3.60 6.82 -19.01
CA ASP A 305 3.52 8.25 -18.74
C ASP A 305 3.98 8.55 -17.30
N ALA A 306 3.57 7.74 -16.32
CA ALA A 306 4.03 7.88 -14.93
C ALA A 306 5.53 7.64 -14.80
N PHE A 307 6.07 6.66 -15.52
CA PHE A 307 7.51 6.40 -15.59
C PHE A 307 8.27 7.58 -16.21
N THR A 308 7.72 8.21 -17.26
CA THR A 308 8.25 9.44 -17.85
C THR A 308 8.34 10.57 -16.82
N LEU A 309 7.25 10.82 -16.09
CA LEU A 309 7.18 11.89 -15.09
C LEU A 309 8.19 11.65 -13.96
N LEU A 310 8.29 10.42 -13.46
CA LEU A 310 9.22 10.06 -12.40
C LEU A 310 10.67 10.37 -12.78
N GLN A 311 11.10 10.10 -14.02
CA GLN A 311 12.45 10.43 -14.48
C GLN A 311 12.78 11.94 -14.43
N SER A 312 11.75 12.79 -14.46
CA SER A 312 11.90 14.24 -14.42
C SER A 312 11.87 14.85 -13.03
N VAL A 313 11.62 14.04 -11.99
CA VAL A 313 11.54 14.51 -10.60
C VAL A 313 12.92 14.98 -10.13
N PRO A 314 13.06 16.24 -9.65
CA PRO A 314 14.34 16.75 -9.17
C PRO A 314 14.68 16.28 -7.75
N ASP A 315 13.67 15.96 -6.94
CA ASP A 315 13.82 15.59 -5.54
C ASP A 315 12.88 14.44 -5.15
N TYR A 316 13.45 13.24 -5.05
CA TYR A 316 12.73 12.02 -4.67
C TYR A 316 12.43 11.92 -3.17
N THR A 317 12.84 12.90 -2.36
CA THR A 317 12.50 12.96 -0.92
C THR A 317 11.12 13.56 -0.67
N LYS A 318 10.51 14.22 -1.66
CA LYS A 318 9.18 14.84 -1.59
C LYS A 318 8.03 13.86 -1.75
N VAL A 319 8.15 12.70 -1.12
CA VAL A 319 7.10 11.68 -1.08
C VAL A 319 5.98 12.15 -0.16
N THR A 320 4.74 12.00 -0.60
CA THR A 320 3.56 12.38 0.17
C THR A 320 2.36 11.48 -0.16
N THR A 321 1.52 11.25 0.83
CA THR A 321 0.33 10.40 0.74
C THR A 321 -0.84 11.09 1.40
N ALA A 322 -2.05 10.84 0.90
CA ALA A 322 -3.27 11.37 1.50
C ALA A 322 -3.45 10.85 2.94
N CYS A 323 -2.95 9.65 3.26
CA CYS A 323 -3.06 9.07 4.59
C CYS A 323 -2.06 9.56 5.65
N MET A 324 -1.11 10.44 5.31
CA MET A 324 -0.12 10.98 6.28
C MET A 324 -0.71 11.98 7.31
N GLY A 325 -2.04 12.17 7.35
CA GLY A 325 -2.73 13.05 8.30
C GLY A 325 -3.67 12.31 9.28
N MET A 326 -3.54 12.58 10.58
CA MET A 326 -4.48 12.09 11.62
C MET A 326 -5.82 12.84 11.63
N ASP A 327 -5.86 14.05 11.08
CA ASP A 327 -7.07 14.89 10.98
C ASP A 327 -7.83 14.68 9.65
N GLY A 328 -7.41 13.69 8.86
CA GLY A 328 -7.86 13.49 7.49
C GLY A 328 -9.05 12.54 7.35
N ASP A 329 -9.93 12.88 6.40
CA ASP A 329 -10.92 11.97 5.80
C ASP A 329 -10.31 11.11 4.68
N ALA A 330 -8.98 11.03 4.67
CA ALA A 330 -8.21 10.20 3.77
C ALA A 330 -7.86 8.87 4.43
N TYR A 331 -7.95 7.82 3.65
CA TYR A 331 -7.75 6.44 4.05
C TYR A 331 -6.74 5.80 3.08
N CYS A 332 -5.86 4.95 3.57
CA CYS A 332 -4.97 4.18 2.71
C CYS A 332 -5.18 2.71 3.02
N SER A 333 -5.35 1.92 1.96
CA SER A 333 -5.48 0.49 2.04
C SER A 333 -4.41 -0.12 1.15
N GLN A 334 -3.62 -1.03 1.71
CA GLN A 334 -2.71 -1.86 0.94
C GLN A 334 -3.17 -3.30 1.07
N GLN A 335 -3.42 -3.94 -0.07
CA GLN A 335 -3.74 -5.35 -0.11
C GLN A 335 -2.51 -6.14 -0.54
N LEU A 336 -2.25 -7.25 0.15
CA LEU A 336 -1.21 -8.20 -0.17
C LEU A 336 -1.90 -9.53 -0.47
N GLU A 337 -2.25 -9.74 -1.75
CA GLU A 337 -2.67 -11.06 -2.23
C GLU A 337 -1.41 -11.88 -2.54
N VAL A 338 -0.93 -12.62 -1.54
CA VAL A 338 0.42 -13.21 -1.55
C VAL A 338 0.43 -14.62 -2.13
N LEU A 339 -0.68 -15.36 -2.11
CA LEU A 339 -0.74 -16.76 -2.55
C LEU A 339 -2.12 -17.10 -3.13
N PRO A 340 -2.21 -18.00 -4.14
CA PRO A 340 -3.49 -18.59 -4.50
C PRO A 340 -4.12 -19.21 -3.24
N ASN A 341 -5.34 -18.78 -2.92
CA ASN A 341 -6.16 -19.22 -1.78
C ASN A 341 -5.85 -18.62 -0.39
N LYS A 342 -5.01 -17.59 -0.24
CA LYS A 342 -4.92 -16.82 1.01
C LYS A 342 -4.88 -15.31 0.74
N ARG A 343 -5.92 -14.60 1.20
CA ARG A 343 -6.03 -13.14 1.08
C ARG A 343 -5.66 -12.49 2.41
N TYR A 344 -4.61 -11.68 2.41
CA TYR A 344 -4.26 -10.83 3.55
C TYR A 344 -4.44 -9.36 3.13
N LEU A 345 -5.35 -8.64 3.78
CA LEU A 345 -5.28 -7.18 3.76
C LEU A 345 -4.28 -6.76 4.83
N LEU A 346 -3.14 -6.20 4.40
CA LEU A 346 -2.14 -5.70 5.32
C LEU A 346 -2.40 -4.21 5.58
N TRP A 347 -2.86 -3.90 6.78
CA TRP A 347 -3.07 -2.53 7.21
C TRP A 347 -1.73 -1.92 7.60
N ARG A 348 -1.20 -1.01 6.77
CA ARG A 348 0.02 -0.30 7.15
C ARG A 348 -0.30 0.69 8.26
N ARG A 349 0.31 0.46 9.42
CA ARG A 349 0.44 1.42 10.50
C ARG A 349 1.25 2.62 9.97
N VAL A 350 0.60 3.76 9.77
CA VAL A 350 1.30 5.06 9.74
C VAL A 350 1.31 5.54 11.18
N THR A 351 2.33 5.15 11.95
CA THR A 351 2.56 5.73 13.28
C THR A 351 4.02 6.00 13.50
N GLY A 352 4.26 7.03 14.30
CA GLY A 352 5.47 7.84 14.36
C GLY A 352 4.97 9.21 14.01
#